data_AF-A0A1M6VBD4-F1
#
_entry.id   AF-A0A1M6VBD4-F1
#
_cell.length_a   1.000
_cell.length_b   1.000
_cell.length_c   1.000
_cell.angle_alpha   90.00
_cell.angle_beta   90.00
_cell.angle_gamma   90.00
#
_symmetry.space_group_name_H-M   'P 1'
#
loop_
_entity.id
_entity.type
_entity.pdbx_description
1 polymer ?
#
loop_
_entity_poly.entity_id
_entity_poly.type
_entity_poly.pdbx_seq_one_letter_code
_entity_poly.pdbx_strand_id
1 'polypeptide(L)'
;MKRMFYRVLSATVIMSFVTAVPTFAGEYQESGIDAVINGQSVNEHGGKTVEIDGQIYVPLRTTFEMLEKNVEYWKDARKVFVNEVVEPSNSEYAFQQPYHLIASIPQERIYLYGLQPKGVVVSFDGDASYIDADYATPQRILPEIAYGDYDDDNRKEIAVSFNTDSGTGVDVDTLHILTTDGKEPYVFQDHVLDNTVFQNLFGEAIQTEIKNNTVTYKINGKKERQFQLELPKGKEIKKLQVGNLIDFDVAKSNILFSVSLGAVYDSVPEGKIFGYLTGEIIFDGKQFGVQNLDMISEEESETNAQLKVVAQDLLEQDLEIEGIFNAGLQGNSDYSYQCSLIWEETGQKYFPAVSDTYKTIADLEKLLRSTYSSEERIQYFMQNYIYSEDPYFKEVAGQLCVNMNVGGKGMPIIVDFNSVQVKQISPTQADITFDFDEFNYQTKLAKTSMTLIDGTWYLDQGVYEVAETA
;
A
#
# COMPACT_ATOMS: atom_id res chain seq x y z
N MET A 1 -21.08 -67.58 -4.35
CA MET A 1 -19.61 -67.45 -4.29
C MET A 1 -19.30 -65.96 -4.53
N LYS A 2 -18.73 -65.27 -3.52
CA LYS A 2 -18.16 -63.89 -3.44
C LYS A 2 -18.71 -62.79 -4.40
N ARG A 3 -19.49 -61.79 -3.91
CA ARG A 3 -19.09 -60.42 -3.44
C ARG A 3 -18.25 -59.67 -4.49
N MET A 4 -18.54 -58.43 -4.93
CA MET A 4 -18.82 -57.21 -4.16
C MET A 4 -19.44 -56.12 -5.06
N PHE A 5 -20.43 -55.40 -4.55
CA PHE A 5 -20.89 -54.07 -5.01
C PHE A 5 -20.12 -53.00 -4.25
N TYR A 6 -19.80 -51.87 -4.87
CA TYR A 6 -19.56 -50.61 -4.15
C TYR A 6 -20.53 -49.53 -4.65
N ARG A 7 -21.45 -49.17 -3.76
CA ARG A 7 -22.07 -47.84 -3.61
C ARG A 7 -21.37 -47.20 -2.42
N VAL A 8 -21.03 -45.91 -2.50
CA VAL A 8 -20.88 -45.01 -1.35
C VAL A 8 -21.46 -43.68 -1.82
N LEU A 9 -22.69 -43.30 -1.43
CA LEU A 9 -23.16 -42.74 -0.15
C LEU A 9 -22.49 -41.41 0.24
N SER A 10 -23.27 -40.34 0.06
CA SER A 10 -23.13 -39.06 0.74
C SER A 10 -23.13 -39.26 2.25
N ALA A 11 -22.28 -38.53 2.99
CA ALA A 11 -22.37 -38.41 4.43
C ALA A 11 -22.31 -36.93 4.82
N THR A 12 -23.47 -36.42 5.24
CA THR A 12 -23.67 -35.23 6.06
C THR A 12 -22.95 -35.41 7.40
N VAL A 13 -22.21 -34.38 7.85
CA VAL A 13 -21.83 -34.28 9.27
C VAL A 13 -22.90 -33.45 9.98
N ILE A 14 -23.54 -34.08 10.96
CA ILE A 14 -24.51 -33.48 11.89
C ILE A 14 -23.70 -32.80 13.00
N MET A 15 -23.75 -31.47 13.09
CA MET A 15 -23.31 -30.76 14.30
C MET A 15 -24.32 -31.01 15.42
N SER A 16 -23.88 -31.66 16.48
CA SER A 16 -24.62 -31.71 17.74
C SER A 16 -24.06 -30.67 18.68
N PHE A 17 -24.86 -29.66 19.03
CA PHE A 17 -24.57 -28.74 20.11
C PHE A 17 -24.68 -29.48 21.45
N VAL A 18 -23.62 -29.46 22.24
CA VAL A 18 -23.72 -29.66 23.69
C VAL A 18 -23.03 -28.46 24.35
N THR A 19 -23.86 -27.60 24.95
CA THR A 19 -23.44 -26.51 25.82
C THR A 19 -22.92 -27.07 27.15
N ALA A 20 -21.66 -26.81 27.47
CA ALA A 20 -21.20 -26.67 28.85
C ALA A 20 -19.87 -25.87 28.88
N VAL A 21 -19.94 -24.64 29.41
CA VAL A 21 -18.81 -23.87 29.95
C VAL A 21 -18.91 -23.99 31.48
N PRO A 22 -17.84 -23.86 32.30
CA PRO A 22 -16.40 -23.83 32.05
C PRO A 22 -15.63 -24.90 32.87
N THR A 23 -14.36 -25.16 32.53
CA THR A 23 -13.25 -25.07 33.49
C THR A 23 -11.91 -25.18 32.75
N PHE A 24 -11.06 -24.17 32.96
CA PHE A 24 -9.65 -24.16 32.61
C PHE A 24 -8.92 -25.39 33.16
N ALA A 25 -8.40 -26.22 32.26
CA ALA A 25 -7.20 -27.05 32.39
C ALA A 25 -7.07 -27.88 31.10
N GLY A 26 -6.59 -27.27 30.02
CA GLY A 26 -6.27 -28.02 28.79
C GLY A 26 -4.97 -28.79 28.99
N GLU A 27 -5.08 -30.07 29.36
CA GLU A 27 -3.99 -31.02 29.22
C GLU A 27 -3.56 -31.11 27.75
N TYR A 28 -2.25 -31.08 27.49
CA TYR A 28 -1.70 -31.43 26.18
C TYR A 28 -2.11 -32.87 25.84
N GLN A 29 -3.10 -33.05 24.96
CA GLN A 29 -3.32 -34.36 24.34
C GLN A 29 -2.38 -34.49 23.14
N GLU A 30 -1.49 -35.48 23.19
CA GLU A 30 -0.82 -36.02 22.01
C GLU A 30 -1.89 -36.74 21.17
N SER A 31 -2.60 -36.01 20.31
CA SER A 31 -3.38 -36.62 19.23
C SER A 31 -2.48 -36.71 18.00
N GLY A 32 -2.06 -37.92 17.66
CA GLY A 32 -1.48 -38.21 16.36
C GLY A 32 -2.56 -38.06 15.31
N ILE A 33 -2.64 -36.89 14.67
CA ILE A 33 -3.48 -36.67 13.50
C ILE A 33 -2.62 -36.91 12.26
N ASP A 34 -3.08 -37.80 11.39
CA ASP A 34 -2.48 -38.06 10.08
C ASP A 34 -2.61 -36.81 9.20
N ALA A 35 -1.52 -36.08 8.97
CA ALA A 35 -1.49 -35.05 7.94
C ALA A 35 -1.45 -35.73 6.56
N VAL A 36 -2.38 -35.38 5.68
CA VAL A 36 -2.40 -35.84 4.29
C VAL A 36 -2.04 -34.68 3.39
N ILE A 37 -0.82 -34.70 2.84
CA ILE A 37 -0.33 -33.72 1.87
C ILE A 37 -0.23 -34.43 0.52
N ASN A 38 -0.89 -33.89 -0.51
CA ASN A 38 -0.92 -34.48 -1.86
C ASN A 38 -1.35 -35.96 -1.91
N GLY A 39 -2.30 -36.35 -1.05
CA GLY A 39 -2.85 -37.71 -1.03
C GLY A 39 -1.94 -38.77 -0.37
N GLN A 40 -0.82 -38.36 0.22
CA GLN A 40 0.02 -39.24 1.03
C GLN A 40 -0.14 -38.92 2.51
N SER A 41 -0.44 -39.95 3.30
CA SER A 41 -0.47 -39.86 4.76
C SER A 41 0.98 -39.81 5.27
N VAL A 42 1.33 -38.72 5.95
CA VAL A 42 2.65 -38.53 6.56
C VAL A 42 2.59 -39.05 8.00
N ASN A 43 2.77 -40.35 8.13
CA ASN A 43 2.90 -41.03 9.41
C ASN A 43 4.40 -41.17 9.72
N GLU A 44 5.04 -40.09 10.17
CA GLU A 44 6.30 -40.12 10.94
C GLU A 44 6.77 -38.67 11.14
N HIS A 45 7.32 -38.38 12.33
CA HIS A 45 7.99 -37.13 12.74
C HIS A 45 7.31 -36.22 13.78
N GLY A 46 6.40 -36.73 14.61
CA GLY A 46 6.27 -36.29 16.02
C GLY A 46 6.08 -34.78 16.27
N GLY A 47 5.53 -34.03 15.31
CA GLY A 47 5.18 -32.63 15.48
C GLY A 47 3.94 -32.50 16.36
N LYS A 48 4.01 -31.66 17.41
CA LYS A 48 2.87 -31.38 18.29
C LYS A 48 1.94 -30.39 17.61
N THR A 49 0.78 -30.81 17.10
CA THR A 49 -0.28 -29.87 16.70
C THR A 49 -0.86 -29.20 17.94
N VAL A 50 -1.32 -27.95 17.79
CA VAL A 50 -2.05 -27.24 18.85
C VAL A 50 -3.44 -26.94 18.33
N GLU A 51 -4.47 -27.29 19.10
CA GLU A 51 -5.84 -26.87 18.81
C GLU A 51 -6.16 -25.61 19.62
N ILE A 52 -6.53 -24.53 18.94
CA ILE A 52 -6.96 -23.27 19.56
C ILE A 52 -8.31 -22.93 18.94
N ASP A 53 -9.34 -22.79 19.78
CA ASP A 53 -10.71 -22.42 19.38
C ASP A 53 -11.32 -23.27 18.24
N GLY A 54 -10.96 -24.56 18.18
CA GLY A 54 -11.46 -25.51 17.18
C GLY A 54 -10.70 -25.48 15.84
N GLN A 55 -9.62 -24.71 15.74
CA GLN A 55 -8.69 -24.72 14.60
C GLN A 55 -7.40 -25.46 14.97
N ILE A 56 -6.87 -26.26 14.03
CA ILE A 56 -5.65 -27.08 14.21
C ILE A 56 -4.46 -26.35 13.61
N TYR A 57 -3.45 -26.08 14.43
CA TYR A 57 -2.20 -25.43 14.05
C TYR A 57 -1.08 -26.47 13.92
N VAL A 58 -0.35 -26.44 12.79
CA VAL A 58 0.79 -27.33 12.51
C VAL A 58 2.11 -26.59 12.76
N PRO A 59 3.07 -27.14 13.53
CA PRO A 59 4.36 -26.49 13.74
C PRO A 59 5.18 -26.41 12.46
N LEU A 60 5.58 -25.18 12.11
CA LEU A 60 6.38 -24.78 10.94
C LEU A 60 7.68 -25.56 10.75
N ARG A 61 8.22 -26.18 11.81
CA ARG A 61 9.39 -27.06 11.74
C ARG A 61 9.21 -28.17 10.70
N THR A 62 8.05 -28.82 10.72
CA THR A 62 7.76 -29.93 9.79
C THR A 62 7.66 -29.42 8.36
N THR A 63 7.00 -28.28 8.16
CA THR A 63 6.82 -27.66 6.85
C THR A 63 8.14 -27.20 6.23
N PHE A 64 9.03 -26.54 6.99
CA PHE A 64 10.29 -26.02 6.46
C PHE A 64 11.44 -27.04 6.42
N GLU A 65 11.50 -28.02 7.33
CA GLU A 65 12.46 -29.14 7.23
C GLU A 65 12.15 -30.02 6.00
N MET A 66 10.89 -30.10 5.54
CA MET A 66 10.47 -30.81 4.33
C MET A 66 10.84 -30.10 3.00
N LEU A 67 11.26 -28.82 3.04
CA LEU A 67 11.48 -27.99 1.85
C LEU A 67 12.96 -27.71 1.55
N GLU A 68 13.91 -28.39 2.23
CA GLU A 68 15.37 -28.36 1.99
C GLU A 68 16.02 -26.95 1.98
N LYS A 69 15.56 -26.01 2.82
CA LYS A 69 16.13 -24.65 2.90
C LYS A 69 17.18 -24.45 3.99
N ASN A 70 18.01 -23.41 3.82
CA ASN A 70 18.92 -22.89 4.85
C ASN A 70 18.11 -22.19 5.95
N VAL A 71 17.67 -22.99 6.92
CA VAL A 71 16.94 -22.53 8.09
C VAL A 71 17.91 -22.31 9.25
N GLU A 72 17.92 -21.12 9.84
CA GLU A 72 18.67 -20.90 11.08
C GLU A 72 17.74 -21.10 12.28
N TYR A 73 18.10 -22.07 13.12
CA TYR A 73 17.30 -22.47 14.27
C TYR A 73 17.86 -21.90 15.56
N TRP A 74 17.07 -21.06 16.22
CA TRP A 74 17.44 -20.49 17.51
C TRP A 74 16.74 -21.28 18.62
N LYS A 75 17.43 -22.33 19.08
CA LYS A 75 16.92 -23.36 20.00
C LYS A 75 16.37 -22.84 21.32
N ASP A 76 16.86 -21.69 21.77
CA ASP A 76 16.46 -21.07 23.03
C ASP A 76 15.21 -20.19 22.89
N ALA A 77 14.86 -19.78 21.65
CA ALA A 77 13.74 -18.90 21.34
C ALA A 77 12.54 -19.58 20.66
N ARG A 78 12.67 -20.85 20.23
CA ARG A 78 11.66 -21.59 19.44
C ARG A 78 11.26 -20.89 18.11
N LYS A 79 12.16 -20.09 17.52
CA LYS A 79 11.96 -19.37 16.26
C LYS A 79 12.61 -20.09 15.08
N VAL A 80 12.06 -19.90 13.87
CA VAL A 80 12.54 -20.50 12.62
C VAL A 80 12.79 -19.39 11.61
N PHE A 81 14.05 -19.12 11.28
CA PHE A 81 14.41 -18.12 10.26
C PHE A 81 14.60 -18.77 8.90
N VAL A 82 13.88 -18.29 7.88
CA VAL A 82 14.16 -18.59 6.47
C VAL A 82 15.15 -17.53 5.97
N ASN A 83 16.46 -17.87 5.96
CA ASN A 83 17.52 -16.98 5.51
C ASN A 83 17.65 -17.03 3.97
N GLU A 84 16.69 -16.45 3.26
CA GLU A 84 16.80 -16.23 1.82
C GLU A 84 16.40 -14.80 1.47
N VAL A 85 17.38 -13.98 1.07
CA VAL A 85 17.14 -12.70 0.38
C VAL A 85 16.80 -13.06 -1.06
N VAL A 86 15.53 -13.35 -1.31
CA VAL A 86 14.98 -13.53 -2.66
C VAL A 86 13.99 -12.40 -2.84
N GLU A 87 14.14 -11.60 -3.90
CA GLU A 87 13.13 -10.59 -4.26
C GLU A 87 11.81 -11.29 -4.62
N PRO A 88 10.64 -10.73 -4.28
CA PRO A 88 9.36 -11.24 -4.75
C PRO A 88 9.35 -11.45 -6.27
N SER A 89 8.77 -12.56 -6.74
CA SER A 89 8.82 -12.91 -8.16
C SER A 89 7.48 -13.40 -8.71
N ASN A 90 7.02 -12.76 -9.79
CA ASN A 90 5.87 -13.20 -10.59
C ASN A 90 6.22 -14.18 -11.71
N SER A 91 7.47 -14.68 -11.75
CA SER A 91 7.91 -15.58 -12.81
C SER A 91 7.12 -16.89 -12.82
N GLU A 92 6.96 -17.49 -14.00
CA GLU A 92 6.22 -18.75 -14.12
C GLU A 92 6.91 -19.86 -13.33
N TYR A 93 8.25 -19.83 -13.30
CA TYR A 93 9.06 -20.73 -12.52
C TYR A 93 8.81 -20.63 -11.01
N ALA A 94 8.64 -19.40 -10.47
CA ALA A 94 8.32 -19.18 -9.06
C ALA A 94 6.95 -19.77 -8.71
N PHE A 95 5.95 -19.54 -9.56
CA PHE A 95 4.59 -20.06 -9.39
C PHE A 95 4.45 -21.57 -9.55
N GLN A 96 5.46 -22.24 -10.14
CA GLN A 96 5.54 -23.71 -10.17
C GLN A 96 6.16 -24.30 -8.89
N GLN A 97 6.79 -23.48 -8.04
CA GLN A 97 7.33 -23.95 -6.78
C GLN A 97 6.20 -24.22 -5.77
N PRO A 98 6.37 -25.19 -4.85
CA PRO A 98 5.37 -25.45 -3.80
C PRO A 98 5.07 -24.23 -2.93
N TYR A 99 6.05 -23.32 -2.82
CA TYR A 99 5.95 -22.03 -2.18
C TYR A 99 6.98 -21.05 -2.76
N HIS A 100 6.68 -19.75 -2.74
CA HIS A 100 7.62 -18.70 -3.17
C HIS A 100 7.29 -17.37 -2.48
N LEU A 101 8.27 -16.47 -2.38
CA LEU A 101 8.06 -15.14 -1.82
C LEU A 101 7.21 -14.29 -2.79
N ILE A 102 6.12 -13.73 -2.28
CA ILE A 102 5.16 -12.93 -3.05
C ILE A 102 5.17 -11.45 -2.64
N ALA A 103 5.60 -11.13 -1.42
CA ALA A 103 5.81 -9.76 -0.94
C ALA A 103 6.66 -9.75 0.34
N SER A 104 7.25 -8.61 0.69
CA SER A 104 8.06 -8.47 1.91
C SER A 104 8.25 -7.03 2.35
N ILE A 105 8.43 -6.82 3.66
CA ILE A 105 8.96 -5.60 4.26
C ILE A 105 10.20 -6.00 5.09
N PRO A 106 11.38 -6.14 4.47
CA PRO A 106 12.56 -6.74 5.11
C PRO A 106 13.02 -6.00 6.37
N GLN A 107 12.98 -4.67 6.36
CA GLN A 107 13.29 -3.79 7.49
C GLN A 107 12.41 -4.02 8.71
N GLU A 108 11.15 -4.45 8.51
CA GLU A 108 10.23 -4.84 9.57
C GLU A 108 10.22 -6.36 9.82
N ARG A 109 11.06 -7.11 9.10
CA ARG A 109 11.17 -8.58 9.14
C ARG A 109 9.84 -9.28 8.84
N ILE A 110 9.10 -8.74 7.87
CA ILE A 110 7.83 -9.29 7.36
C ILE A 110 8.06 -9.92 5.98
N TYR A 111 7.59 -11.15 5.79
CA TYR A 111 7.67 -11.88 4.52
C TYR A 111 6.37 -12.63 4.24
N LEU A 112 5.87 -12.53 3.02
CA LEU A 112 4.67 -13.25 2.55
C LEU A 112 5.09 -14.31 1.54
N TYR A 113 4.69 -15.56 1.78
CA TYR A 113 4.94 -16.68 0.87
C TYR A 113 3.62 -17.23 0.34
N GLY A 114 3.47 -17.28 -0.98
CA GLY A 114 2.34 -17.94 -1.63
C GLY A 114 2.56 -19.45 -1.68
N LEU A 115 1.54 -20.23 -1.35
CA LEU A 115 1.55 -21.71 -1.39
C LEU A 115 0.80 -22.23 -2.61
N GLN A 116 1.27 -23.33 -3.21
CA GLN A 116 0.53 -24.03 -4.25
C GLN A 116 -0.31 -25.17 -3.64
N PRO A 117 -1.59 -25.35 -4.04
CA PRO A 117 -2.34 -24.57 -5.03
C PRO A 117 -3.04 -23.31 -4.49
N LYS A 118 -3.11 -23.13 -3.15
CA LYS A 118 -3.78 -21.99 -2.49
C LYS A 118 -3.15 -21.73 -1.12
N GLY A 119 -3.28 -20.49 -0.63
CA GLY A 119 -2.95 -20.09 0.73
C GLY A 119 -1.66 -19.26 0.81
N VAL A 120 -1.52 -18.52 1.90
CA VAL A 120 -0.39 -17.63 2.16
C VAL A 120 0.20 -17.92 3.53
N VAL A 121 1.53 -17.87 3.65
CA VAL A 121 2.23 -17.88 4.92
C VAL A 121 2.82 -16.50 5.16
N VAL A 122 2.42 -15.90 6.28
CA VAL A 122 3.00 -14.64 6.78
C VAL A 122 4.09 -15.00 7.77
N SER A 123 5.31 -14.57 7.54
CA SER A 123 6.38 -14.61 8.52
C SER A 123 6.63 -13.23 9.09
N PHE A 124 6.63 -13.13 10.43
CA PHE A 124 6.88 -11.91 11.17
C PHE A 124 7.84 -12.20 12.31
N ASP A 125 9.01 -11.55 12.30
CA ASP A 125 10.08 -11.76 13.30
C ASP A 125 10.43 -13.25 13.56
N GLY A 126 10.45 -14.04 12.48
CA GLY A 126 10.78 -15.47 12.52
C GLY A 126 9.68 -16.38 13.07
N ASP A 127 8.52 -15.84 13.48
CA ASP A 127 7.28 -16.59 13.62
C ASP A 127 6.56 -16.63 12.27
N ALA A 128 5.65 -17.59 12.09
CA ALA A 128 4.81 -17.62 10.92
C ALA A 128 3.38 -18.08 11.21
N SER A 129 2.45 -17.58 10.40
CA SER A 129 1.02 -17.91 10.44
C SER A 129 0.52 -18.22 9.03
N TYR A 130 -0.37 -19.20 8.92
CA TYR A 130 -1.07 -19.53 7.67
C TYR A 130 -2.35 -18.72 7.55
N ILE A 131 -2.64 -18.25 6.34
CA ILE A 131 -3.85 -17.52 5.97
C ILE A 131 -4.47 -18.19 4.76
N ASP A 132 -5.78 -18.45 4.83
CA ASP A 132 -6.56 -19.01 3.73
C ASP A 132 -6.95 -17.92 2.72
N ALA A 133 -5.96 -17.38 2.03
CA ALA A 133 -6.14 -16.36 1.00
C ALA A 133 -5.86 -16.91 -0.40
N ASP A 134 -6.66 -16.47 -1.37
CA ASP A 134 -6.26 -16.49 -2.76
C ASP A 134 -5.29 -15.31 -2.97
N TYR A 135 -4.12 -15.56 -3.56
CA TYR A 135 -3.05 -14.55 -3.64
C TYR A 135 -2.58 -14.26 -5.05
N ALA A 136 -3.14 -14.96 -6.04
CA ALA A 136 -2.77 -14.77 -7.42
C ALA A 136 -3.85 -15.23 -8.39
N THR A 137 -4.05 -14.43 -9.42
CA THR A 137 -4.80 -14.79 -10.62
C THR A 137 -3.86 -15.40 -11.68
N PRO A 138 -4.35 -15.91 -12.82
CA PRO A 138 -3.49 -16.35 -13.93
C PRO A 138 -2.49 -15.28 -14.41
N GLN A 139 -2.78 -14.00 -14.16
CA GLN A 139 -1.90 -12.87 -14.47
C GLN A 139 -0.70 -12.77 -13.51
N ARG A 140 -0.76 -13.44 -12.35
CA ARG A 140 0.33 -13.49 -11.34
C ARG A 140 0.73 -12.09 -10.86
N ILE A 141 -0.25 -11.23 -10.66
CA ILE A 141 -0.07 -9.93 -10.02
C ILE A 141 0.34 -10.20 -8.57
N LEU A 142 1.45 -9.60 -8.14
CA LEU A 142 1.96 -9.75 -6.78
C LEU A 142 1.16 -8.86 -5.82
N PRO A 143 0.97 -9.27 -4.56
CA PRO A 143 0.26 -8.46 -3.60
C PRO A 143 1.04 -7.21 -3.19
N GLU A 144 0.30 -6.16 -2.84
CA GLU A 144 0.84 -5.00 -2.13
C GLU A 144 0.77 -5.24 -0.62
N ILE A 145 1.78 -4.80 0.13
CA ILE A 145 1.87 -4.98 1.58
C ILE A 145 2.30 -3.69 2.27
N ALA A 146 1.66 -3.36 3.38
CA ALA A 146 2.05 -2.27 4.28
C ALA A 146 1.95 -2.68 5.75
N TYR A 147 2.74 -2.03 6.62
CA TYR A 147 2.77 -2.30 8.06
C TYR A 147 2.53 -1.00 8.84
N GLY A 148 1.33 -0.84 9.39
CA GLY A 148 0.76 0.42 9.85
C GLY A 148 -0.24 0.23 11.00
N ASP A 149 -0.51 1.28 11.77
CA ASP A 149 -1.52 1.28 12.84
C ASP A 149 -2.86 1.75 12.24
N TYR A 150 -3.71 0.81 11.83
CA TYR A 150 -4.94 1.12 11.09
C TYR A 150 -6.17 1.22 11.99
N ASP A 151 -6.09 0.75 13.23
CA ASP A 151 -7.17 0.83 14.22
C ASP A 151 -6.94 1.83 15.37
N ASP A 152 -5.88 2.64 15.24
CA ASP A 152 -5.45 3.68 16.18
C ASP A 152 -5.18 3.14 17.61
N ASP A 153 -4.78 1.86 17.73
CA ASP A 153 -4.50 1.22 19.03
C ASP A 153 -3.03 1.32 19.49
N ASN A 154 -2.17 1.96 18.70
CA ASN A 154 -0.71 2.06 18.84
C ASN A 154 0.05 0.74 18.65
N ARG A 155 -0.60 -0.27 18.06
CA ARG A 155 0.06 -1.44 17.49
C ARG A 155 -0.14 -1.40 15.99
N LYS A 156 0.79 -2.03 15.27
CA LYS A 156 0.76 -2.07 13.82
C LYS A 156 0.19 -3.40 13.36
N GLU A 157 -0.66 -3.35 12.34
CA GLU A 157 -1.20 -4.47 11.60
C GLU A 157 -0.51 -4.56 10.24
N ILE A 158 -0.58 -5.75 9.64
CA ILE A 158 -0.14 -5.97 8.26
C ILE A 158 -1.37 -5.83 7.37
N ALA A 159 -1.38 -4.83 6.48
CA ALA A 159 -2.36 -4.72 5.41
C ALA A 159 -1.82 -5.38 4.14
N VAL A 160 -2.63 -6.18 3.46
CA VAL A 160 -2.26 -6.85 2.22
C VAL A 160 -3.39 -6.73 1.21
N SER A 161 -3.10 -6.20 0.02
CA SER A 161 -4.01 -6.24 -1.13
C SER A 161 -3.63 -7.44 -2.01
N PHE A 162 -4.52 -8.42 -2.15
CA PHE A 162 -4.35 -9.54 -3.06
C PHE A 162 -5.23 -9.36 -4.30
N ASN A 163 -4.66 -9.48 -5.48
CA ASN A 163 -5.43 -9.65 -6.71
C ASN A 163 -6.04 -11.06 -6.75
N THR A 164 -7.35 -11.16 -6.53
CA THR A 164 -8.06 -12.44 -6.35
C THR A 164 -8.92 -12.84 -7.55
N ASP A 165 -9.31 -11.90 -8.42
CA ASP A 165 -10.03 -12.20 -9.66
C ASP A 165 -9.55 -11.31 -10.80
N SER A 166 -9.31 -11.88 -11.97
CA SER A 166 -8.91 -11.10 -13.14
C SER A 166 -9.37 -11.75 -14.45
N GLY A 167 -9.74 -10.91 -15.41
CA GLY A 167 -10.27 -11.34 -16.69
C GLY A 167 -10.71 -10.17 -17.57
N THR A 168 -11.50 -10.47 -18.61
CA THR A 168 -12.06 -9.40 -19.46
C THR A 168 -13.10 -8.62 -18.67
N GLY A 169 -12.80 -7.36 -18.35
CA GLY A 169 -13.69 -6.47 -17.62
C GLY A 169 -13.80 -6.76 -16.12
N VAL A 170 -12.89 -7.58 -15.56
CA VAL A 170 -12.82 -7.92 -14.14
C VAL A 170 -11.37 -7.83 -13.68
N ASP A 171 -11.14 -7.12 -12.57
CA ASP A 171 -9.85 -6.99 -11.88
C ASP A 171 -10.11 -6.62 -10.43
N VAL A 172 -10.12 -7.61 -9.55
CA VAL A 172 -10.64 -7.46 -8.18
C VAL A 172 -9.57 -7.80 -7.19
N ASP A 173 -9.25 -6.80 -6.38
CA ASP A 173 -8.48 -6.98 -5.18
C ASP A 173 -9.34 -7.32 -3.97
N THR A 174 -8.74 -8.05 -3.04
CA THR A 174 -9.28 -8.31 -1.70
C THR A 174 -8.29 -7.78 -0.68
N LEU A 175 -8.77 -6.94 0.23
CA LEU A 175 -7.95 -6.36 1.29
C LEU A 175 -8.01 -7.25 2.53
N HIS A 176 -6.84 -7.59 3.06
CA HIS A 176 -6.67 -8.29 4.33
C HIS A 176 -5.97 -7.35 5.33
N ILE A 177 -6.49 -7.26 6.55
CA ILE A 177 -5.80 -6.62 7.68
C ILE A 177 -5.53 -7.71 8.72
N LEU A 178 -4.25 -7.93 9.03
CA LEU A 178 -3.79 -8.96 9.93
C LEU A 178 -3.43 -8.34 11.28
N THR A 179 -4.27 -8.61 12.28
CA THR A 179 -4.05 -8.10 13.64
C THR A 179 -3.42 -9.15 14.52
N THR A 180 -2.67 -8.73 15.53
CA THR A 180 -2.09 -9.64 16.53
C THR A 180 -2.24 -9.09 17.93
N ASP A 181 -2.28 -9.97 18.93
CA ASP A 181 -2.33 -9.54 20.34
C ASP A 181 -0.97 -9.03 20.86
N GLY A 182 0.07 -9.08 20.02
CA GLY A 182 1.43 -8.60 20.28
C GLY A 182 2.26 -9.56 21.14
N LYS A 183 1.77 -10.77 21.43
CA LYS A 183 2.50 -11.76 22.23
C LYS A 183 3.11 -12.83 21.33
N GLU A 184 4.35 -13.18 21.61
CA GLU A 184 5.00 -14.32 20.96
C GLU A 184 4.44 -15.65 21.52
N PRO A 185 4.22 -16.68 20.65
CA PRO A 185 4.36 -16.62 19.20
C PRO A 185 3.23 -15.79 18.57
N TYR A 186 3.57 -14.97 17.58
CA TYR A 186 2.59 -14.09 16.93
C TYR A 186 1.52 -14.91 16.21
N VAL A 187 0.28 -14.80 16.69
CA VAL A 187 -0.91 -15.34 16.02
C VAL A 187 -1.63 -14.18 15.35
N PHE A 188 -1.86 -14.31 14.04
CA PHE A 188 -2.58 -13.31 13.27
C PHE A 188 -4.06 -13.67 13.16
N GLN A 189 -4.91 -12.70 13.44
CA GLN A 189 -6.32 -12.73 13.08
C GLN A 189 -6.49 -12.01 11.74
N ASP A 190 -7.09 -12.69 10.77
CA ASP A 190 -7.35 -12.16 9.45
C ASP A 190 -8.72 -11.48 9.37
N HIS A 191 -8.74 -10.20 8.99
CA HIS A 191 -9.96 -9.44 8.71
C HIS A 191 -10.00 -9.15 7.21
N VAL A 192 -11.04 -9.61 6.55
CA VAL A 192 -11.13 -9.60 5.08
C VAL A 192 -12.21 -8.64 4.60
N LEU A 193 -11.81 -7.70 3.74
CA LEU A 193 -12.70 -6.87 2.95
C LEU A 193 -12.73 -7.40 1.51
N ASP A 194 -13.65 -8.33 1.27
CA ASP A 194 -13.93 -8.86 -0.06
C ASP A 194 -14.99 -8.01 -0.80
N ASN A 195 -15.24 -8.33 -2.06
CA ASN A 195 -16.27 -7.67 -2.86
C ASN A 195 -17.66 -7.75 -2.17
N THR A 196 -18.01 -8.84 -1.48
CA THR A 196 -19.31 -8.95 -0.82
C THR A 196 -19.46 -7.95 0.32
N VAL A 197 -18.45 -7.84 1.19
CA VAL A 197 -18.42 -6.86 2.29
C VAL A 197 -18.41 -5.44 1.71
N PHE A 198 -17.62 -5.21 0.67
CA PHE A 198 -17.53 -3.91 0.01
C PHE A 198 -18.89 -3.44 -0.57
N GLN A 199 -19.64 -4.33 -1.23
CA GLN A 199 -20.97 -4.02 -1.76
C GLN A 199 -21.96 -3.58 -0.67
N ASN A 200 -21.83 -4.15 0.54
CA ASN A 200 -22.67 -3.75 1.67
C ASN A 200 -22.32 -2.33 2.15
N LEU A 201 -21.03 -2.00 2.25
CA LEU A 201 -20.57 -0.65 2.58
C LEU A 201 -21.05 0.38 1.55
N PHE A 202 -20.97 0.01 0.26
CA PHE A 202 -21.49 0.83 -0.84
C PHE A 202 -22.99 1.11 -0.70
N GLY A 203 -23.78 0.06 -0.42
CA GLY A 203 -25.24 0.16 -0.30
C GLY A 203 -25.72 1.08 0.83
N GLU A 204 -24.93 1.22 1.90
CA GLU A 204 -25.25 2.09 3.03
C GLU A 204 -24.87 3.56 2.76
N ALA A 205 -23.72 3.80 2.12
CA ALA A 205 -23.17 5.14 1.93
C ALA A 205 -23.73 5.90 0.71
N ILE A 206 -24.24 5.18 -0.30
CA ILE A 206 -24.53 5.75 -1.62
C ILE A 206 -25.96 5.44 -2.07
N GLN A 207 -26.72 6.52 -2.32
CA GLN A 207 -28.07 6.43 -2.87
C GLN A 207 -28.03 6.66 -4.37
N THR A 208 -28.80 5.88 -5.12
CA THR A 208 -28.83 5.93 -6.59
C THR A 208 -30.24 6.09 -7.12
N GLU A 209 -30.39 6.87 -8.18
CA GLU A 209 -31.63 7.00 -8.96
C GLU A 209 -31.31 6.89 -10.45
N ILE A 210 -32.17 6.19 -11.19
CA ILE A 210 -32.05 6.04 -12.65
C ILE A 210 -33.28 6.65 -13.30
N LYS A 211 -33.07 7.62 -14.20
CA LYS A 211 -34.15 8.26 -14.96
C LYS A 211 -33.67 8.65 -16.35
N ASN A 212 -34.36 8.20 -17.39
CA ASN A 212 -34.02 8.51 -18.79
C ASN A 212 -32.54 8.22 -19.16
N ASN A 213 -31.98 7.12 -18.66
CA ASN A 213 -30.55 6.76 -18.81
C ASN A 213 -29.57 7.76 -18.17
N THR A 214 -30.06 8.69 -17.38
CA THR A 214 -29.27 9.46 -16.42
C THR A 214 -29.19 8.68 -15.12
N VAL A 215 -27.99 8.47 -14.60
CA VAL A 215 -27.79 7.94 -13.25
C VAL A 215 -27.43 9.08 -12.32
N THR A 216 -28.23 9.28 -11.29
CA THR A 216 -27.98 10.25 -10.22
C THR A 216 -27.46 9.52 -9.01
N TYR A 217 -26.30 9.94 -8.52
CA TYR A 217 -25.67 9.43 -7.31
C TYR A 217 -25.67 10.48 -6.22
N LYS A 218 -26.00 10.05 -5.00
CA LYS A 218 -25.93 10.89 -3.82
C LYS A 218 -25.04 10.22 -2.78
N ILE A 219 -23.85 10.79 -2.57
CA ILE A 219 -22.86 10.30 -1.61
C ILE A 219 -23.12 10.96 -0.26
N ASN A 220 -23.23 10.15 0.80
CA ASN A 220 -23.43 10.59 2.18
C ASN A 220 -24.56 11.61 2.35
N GLY A 221 -25.62 11.49 1.54
CA GLY A 221 -26.77 12.39 1.59
C GLY A 221 -26.49 13.85 1.22
N LYS A 222 -25.31 14.20 0.66
CA LYS A 222 -24.92 15.60 0.41
C LYS A 222 -24.42 15.90 -1.00
N LYS A 223 -23.56 15.04 -1.58
CA LYS A 223 -22.93 15.31 -2.87
C LYS A 223 -23.71 14.60 -3.97
N GLU A 224 -24.32 15.37 -4.87
CA GLU A 224 -25.07 14.83 -6.01
C GLU A 224 -24.20 14.90 -7.29
N ARG A 225 -24.10 13.78 -8.00
CA ARG A 225 -23.46 13.67 -9.31
C ARG A 225 -24.43 13.03 -10.30
N GLN A 226 -24.35 13.43 -11.56
CA GLN A 226 -25.21 12.90 -12.61
C GLN A 226 -24.35 12.45 -13.79
N PHE A 227 -24.58 11.22 -14.24
CA PHE A 227 -23.89 10.63 -15.39
C PHE A 227 -24.92 10.28 -16.45
N GLN A 228 -24.81 10.91 -17.62
CA GLN A 228 -25.63 10.56 -18.76
C GLN A 228 -24.95 9.44 -19.54
N LEU A 229 -25.60 8.28 -19.59
CA LEU A 229 -25.08 7.15 -20.35
C LEU A 229 -25.60 7.20 -21.79
N GLU A 230 -24.66 7.25 -22.73
CA GLU A 230 -24.96 7.02 -24.14
C GLU A 230 -25.20 5.52 -24.37
N LEU A 231 -26.47 5.16 -24.51
CA LEU A 231 -26.88 3.79 -24.81
C LEU A 231 -27.35 3.67 -26.27
N PRO A 232 -27.23 2.48 -26.88
CA PRO A 232 -27.80 2.22 -28.20
C PRO A 232 -29.31 2.53 -28.22
N LYS A 233 -29.82 2.96 -29.38
CA LYS A 233 -31.21 3.39 -29.53
C LYS A 233 -32.20 2.34 -29.03
N GLY A 234 -33.11 2.75 -28.14
CA GLY A 234 -34.14 1.88 -27.56
C GLY A 234 -33.67 1.00 -26.40
N LYS A 235 -32.48 1.27 -25.84
CA LYS A 235 -31.94 0.58 -24.66
C LYS A 235 -32.11 1.44 -23.41
N GLU A 236 -32.35 0.75 -22.30
CA GLU A 236 -32.49 1.34 -20.98
C GLU A 236 -31.63 0.61 -19.97
N ILE A 237 -31.17 1.34 -18.94
CA ILE A 237 -30.41 0.77 -17.83
C ILE A 237 -31.35 -0.12 -17.00
N LYS A 238 -30.93 -1.36 -16.75
CA LYS A 238 -31.67 -2.32 -15.93
C LYS A 238 -31.28 -2.30 -14.46
N LYS A 239 -29.96 -2.23 -14.21
CA LYS A 239 -29.38 -2.17 -12.88
C LYS A 239 -28.00 -1.53 -12.94
N LEU A 240 -27.56 -1.05 -11.79
CA LEU A 240 -26.19 -0.65 -11.56
C LEU A 240 -25.43 -1.85 -10.99
N GLN A 241 -24.13 -1.87 -11.24
CA GLN A 241 -23.19 -2.87 -10.77
C GLN A 241 -21.98 -2.13 -10.22
N VAL A 242 -21.41 -2.64 -9.14
CA VAL A 242 -20.20 -2.13 -8.53
C VAL A 242 -19.20 -3.29 -8.47
N GLY A 243 -17.91 -3.00 -8.41
CA GLY A 243 -16.93 -4.00 -7.97
C GLY A 243 -16.55 -5.05 -9.00
N ASN A 244 -16.65 -4.73 -10.29
CA ASN A 244 -15.98 -5.54 -11.33
C ASN A 244 -14.48 -5.23 -11.37
N LEU A 245 -14.14 -3.96 -11.16
CA LEU A 245 -12.80 -3.49 -10.87
C LEU A 245 -12.77 -2.97 -9.43
N ILE A 246 -11.91 -3.53 -8.59
CA ILE A 246 -11.63 -3.10 -7.21
C ILE A 246 -10.12 -3.08 -7.04
N ASP A 247 -9.61 -1.94 -6.60
CA ASP A 247 -8.19 -1.70 -6.37
C ASP A 247 -8.01 -1.10 -4.97
N PHE A 248 -7.01 -1.59 -4.23
CA PHE A 248 -6.62 -1.05 -2.93
C PHE A 248 -5.14 -0.66 -2.98
N ASP A 249 -4.86 0.62 -2.74
CA ASP A 249 -3.51 1.14 -2.54
C ASP A 249 -3.25 1.16 -1.03
N VAL A 250 -2.30 0.35 -0.54
CA VAL A 250 -1.99 0.19 0.88
C VAL A 250 -0.70 0.92 1.26
N ALA A 251 -0.77 1.81 2.25
CA ALA A 251 0.37 2.55 2.81
C ALA A 251 0.36 2.49 4.35
N LYS A 252 1.47 2.86 5.01
CA LYS A 252 1.62 2.69 6.47
C LYS A 252 0.57 3.48 7.26
N SER A 253 0.11 4.60 6.74
CA SER A 253 -0.82 5.49 7.45
C SER A 253 -2.27 5.42 6.96
N ASN A 254 -2.53 4.88 5.78
CA ASN A 254 -3.88 4.84 5.20
C ASN A 254 -3.99 3.82 4.06
N ILE A 255 -5.24 3.52 3.71
CA ILE A 255 -5.58 2.63 2.61
C ILE A 255 -6.57 3.37 1.71
N LEU A 256 -6.16 3.64 0.46
CA LEU A 256 -7.07 4.17 -0.55
C LEU A 256 -7.73 3.04 -1.30
N PHE A 257 -8.93 3.30 -1.82
CA PHE A 257 -9.58 2.35 -2.72
C PHE A 257 -10.12 3.07 -3.96
N SER A 258 -10.21 2.31 -5.05
CA SER A 258 -10.94 2.65 -6.25
C SER A 258 -11.84 1.50 -6.65
N VAL A 259 -13.10 1.77 -6.97
CA VAL A 259 -14.05 0.74 -7.38
C VAL A 259 -14.88 1.21 -8.56
N SER A 260 -14.96 0.38 -9.59
CA SER A 260 -15.77 0.65 -10.77
C SER A 260 -17.28 0.71 -10.46
N LEU A 261 -17.95 1.64 -11.15
CA LEU A 261 -19.39 1.75 -11.27
C LEU A 261 -19.81 1.47 -12.70
N GLY A 262 -20.63 0.44 -12.88
CA GLY A 262 -21.11 -0.03 -14.17
C GLY A 262 -22.63 -0.01 -14.28
N ALA A 263 -23.13 0.17 -15.49
CA ALA A 263 -24.56 0.10 -15.83
C ALA A 263 -24.83 -1.10 -16.75
N VAL A 264 -25.71 -1.99 -16.31
CA VAL A 264 -26.14 -3.16 -17.09
C VAL A 264 -27.36 -2.78 -17.93
N TYR A 265 -27.30 -3.06 -19.23
CA TYR A 265 -28.41 -2.90 -20.18
C TYR A 265 -28.45 -4.09 -21.15
N ASP A 266 -29.51 -4.19 -21.95
CA ASP A 266 -29.66 -5.30 -22.89
C ASP A 266 -28.45 -5.41 -23.82
N SER A 267 -27.89 -6.62 -23.92
CA SER A 267 -26.72 -6.99 -24.75
C SER A 267 -25.35 -6.68 -24.14
N VAL A 268 -25.25 -6.08 -22.95
CA VAL A 268 -23.99 -5.90 -22.20
C VAL A 268 -24.18 -6.35 -20.75
N PRO A 269 -24.10 -7.67 -20.48
CA PRO A 269 -24.37 -8.22 -19.15
C PRO A 269 -23.28 -7.88 -18.12
N GLU A 270 -22.06 -7.63 -18.56
CA GLU A 270 -20.90 -7.26 -17.73
C GLU A 270 -21.00 -5.82 -17.20
N GLY A 271 -21.89 -5.01 -17.76
CA GLY A 271 -22.07 -3.60 -17.40
C GLY A 271 -21.04 -2.70 -18.09
N LYS A 272 -21.51 -1.58 -18.66
CA LYS A 272 -20.60 -0.53 -19.15
C LYS A 272 -20.16 0.29 -17.95
N ILE A 273 -18.85 0.32 -17.67
CA ILE A 273 -18.26 1.21 -16.66
C ILE A 273 -18.48 2.66 -17.10
N PHE A 274 -18.68 3.55 -16.15
CA PHE A 274 -18.84 4.98 -16.43
C PHE A 274 -18.24 5.89 -15.37
N GLY A 275 -17.72 5.31 -14.30
CA GLY A 275 -17.07 6.03 -13.23
C GLY A 275 -16.51 5.09 -12.19
N TYR A 276 -15.81 5.70 -11.24
CA TYR A 276 -15.18 5.01 -10.13
C TYR A 276 -15.53 5.75 -8.85
N LEU A 277 -15.83 5.01 -7.80
CA LEU A 277 -15.82 5.57 -6.46
C LEU A 277 -14.42 5.47 -5.91
N THR A 278 -14.00 6.54 -5.25
CA THR A 278 -12.72 6.59 -4.59
C THR A 278 -12.92 7.04 -3.15
N GLY A 279 -12.05 6.61 -2.27
CA GLY A 279 -12.15 6.93 -0.86
C GLY A 279 -11.02 6.33 -0.05
N GLU A 280 -11.18 6.40 1.25
CA GLU A 280 -10.29 5.79 2.23
C GLU A 280 -11.02 4.68 2.97
N ILE A 281 -10.35 3.57 3.22
CA ILE A 281 -10.81 2.54 4.14
C ILE A 281 -10.46 2.96 5.57
N ILE A 282 -11.41 2.79 6.48
CA ILE A 282 -11.18 2.87 7.93
C ILE A 282 -11.40 1.49 8.54
N PHE A 283 -10.63 1.18 9.57
CA PHE A 283 -10.70 -0.07 10.30
C PHE A 283 -10.74 0.22 11.80
N ASP A 284 -11.59 -0.46 12.56
CA ASP A 284 -11.76 -0.24 14.01
C ASP A 284 -11.23 -1.41 14.86
N GLY A 285 -10.41 -2.27 14.25
CA GLY A 285 -9.95 -3.53 14.85
C GLY A 285 -10.88 -4.72 14.58
N LYS A 286 -12.08 -4.48 14.03
CA LYS A 286 -13.09 -5.53 13.77
C LYS A 286 -13.88 -5.37 12.48
N GLN A 287 -14.19 -4.13 12.09
CA GLN A 287 -15.07 -3.81 10.98
C GLN A 287 -14.41 -2.77 10.08
N PHE A 288 -14.69 -2.93 8.80
CA PHE A 288 -14.32 -1.95 7.78
C PHE A 288 -15.40 -0.88 7.68
N GLY A 289 -14.97 0.34 7.41
CA GLY A 289 -15.81 1.44 6.98
C GLY A 289 -15.13 2.19 5.83
N VAL A 290 -15.81 3.23 5.36
CA VAL A 290 -15.30 4.11 4.30
C VAL A 290 -15.46 5.57 4.68
N GLN A 291 -14.48 6.38 4.31
CA GLN A 291 -14.53 7.83 4.48
C GLN A 291 -14.02 8.57 3.25
N ASN A 292 -14.22 9.90 3.23
CA ASN A 292 -13.78 10.79 2.15
C ASN A 292 -14.21 10.33 0.75
N LEU A 293 -15.40 9.71 0.67
CA LEU A 293 -15.97 9.17 -0.56
C LEU A 293 -16.15 10.26 -1.62
N ASP A 294 -15.66 9.97 -2.82
CA ASP A 294 -15.92 10.74 -4.03
C ASP A 294 -16.22 9.82 -5.22
N MET A 295 -16.63 10.42 -6.32
CA MET A 295 -16.83 9.74 -7.60
C MET A 295 -16.18 10.53 -8.72
N ILE A 296 -15.37 9.83 -9.50
CA ILE A 296 -14.75 10.32 -10.74
C ILE A 296 -15.33 9.56 -11.93
N SER A 297 -15.32 10.17 -13.11
CA SER A 297 -15.74 9.50 -14.35
C SER A 297 -14.67 8.50 -14.83
N GLU A 298 -15.04 7.57 -15.71
CA GLU A 298 -14.10 6.59 -16.28
C GLU A 298 -12.96 7.26 -17.07
N GLU A 299 -13.26 8.35 -17.79
CA GLU A 299 -12.24 9.14 -18.48
C GLU A 299 -11.23 9.79 -17.53
N GLU A 300 -11.63 10.06 -16.28
CA GLU A 300 -10.76 10.64 -15.26
C GLU A 300 -9.95 9.55 -14.50
N SER A 301 -10.38 8.28 -14.42
CA SER A 301 -9.72 7.29 -13.56
C SER A 301 -8.41 6.72 -14.09
N GLU A 302 -8.26 6.55 -15.42
CA GLU A 302 -7.00 6.08 -16.03
C GLU A 302 -5.81 7.00 -15.69
N THR A 303 -6.12 8.24 -15.27
CA THR A 303 -5.15 9.20 -14.80
C THR A 303 -4.48 8.74 -13.50
N ASN A 304 -5.13 8.11 -12.51
CA ASN A 304 -4.55 7.93 -11.17
C ASN A 304 -3.21 7.16 -11.10
N ALA A 305 -3.06 6.04 -11.79
CA ALA A 305 -1.77 5.31 -11.82
C ALA A 305 -0.68 6.11 -12.54
N GLN A 306 -1.03 6.81 -13.62
CA GLN A 306 -0.13 7.73 -14.32
C GLN A 306 0.23 8.93 -13.44
N LEU A 307 -0.74 9.42 -12.66
CA LEU A 307 -0.57 10.50 -11.70
C LEU A 307 0.31 10.09 -10.53
N LYS A 308 0.29 8.82 -10.10
CA LYS A 308 1.22 8.29 -9.08
C LYS A 308 2.67 8.41 -9.55
N VAL A 309 2.96 8.01 -10.79
CA VAL A 309 4.31 8.18 -11.38
C VAL A 309 4.69 9.66 -11.47
N VAL A 310 3.79 10.51 -11.96
CA VAL A 310 4.02 11.97 -12.03
C VAL A 310 4.26 12.58 -10.65
N ALA A 311 3.52 12.14 -9.63
CA ALA A 311 3.68 12.59 -8.26
C ALA A 311 5.05 12.17 -7.70
N GLN A 312 5.48 10.92 -7.94
CA GLN A 312 6.81 10.45 -7.55
C GLN A 312 7.91 11.28 -8.22
N ASP A 313 7.82 11.53 -9.53
CA ASP A 313 8.78 12.39 -10.27
C ASP A 313 8.84 13.81 -9.69
N LEU A 314 7.69 14.41 -9.35
CA LEU A 314 7.62 15.75 -8.76
C LEU A 314 8.20 15.79 -7.33
N LEU A 315 7.95 14.75 -6.52
CA LEU A 315 8.52 14.62 -5.18
C LEU A 315 10.04 14.40 -5.25
N GLU A 316 10.55 13.63 -6.21
CA GLU A 316 12.00 13.48 -6.44
C GLU A 316 12.65 14.81 -6.82
N GLN A 317 12.02 15.59 -7.71
CA GLN A 317 12.51 16.92 -8.06
C GLN A 317 12.52 17.88 -6.86
N ASP A 318 11.47 17.83 -6.02
CA ASP A 318 11.41 18.60 -4.78
C ASP A 318 12.54 18.21 -3.81
N LEU A 319 12.81 16.92 -3.63
CA LEU A 319 13.93 16.45 -2.82
C LEU A 319 15.29 16.85 -3.41
N GLU A 320 15.42 16.92 -4.74
CA GLU A 320 16.63 17.43 -5.39
C GLU A 320 16.83 18.93 -5.13
N ILE A 321 15.74 19.72 -5.19
CA ILE A 321 15.74 21.12 -4.76
C ILE A 321 16.20 21.17 -3.30
N GLU A 322 15.56 20.46 -2.38
CA GLU A 322 15.96 20.45 -0.96
C GLU A 322 17.41 20.00 -0.73
N GLY A 323 17.91 19.05 -1.52
CA GLY A 323 19.32 18.62 -1.50
C GLY A 323 20.29 19.75 -1.88
N ILE A 324 19.95 20.53 -2.91
CA ILE A 324 20.70 21.74 -3.31
C ILE A 324 20.71 22.76 -2.16
N PHE A 325 19.59 22.96 -1.47
CA PHE A 325 19.46 23.91 -0.35
C PHE A 325 20.22 23.45 0.92
N ASN A 326 20.27 22.14 1.14
CA ASN A 326 20.87 21.53 2.34
C ASN A 326 22.28 20.96 2.11
N ALA A 327 22.94 21.35 1.00
CA ALA A 327 24.28 20.96 0.54
C ALA A 327 25.42 20.94 1.60
N GLY A 328 25.23 21.48 2.81
CA GLY A 328 26.18 21.46 3.91
C GLY A 328 25.96 20.39 5.00
N LEU A 329 24.88 19.61 4.97
CA LEU A 329 24.50 18.70 6.07
C LEU A 329 24.51 17.19 5.75
N GLN A 330 24.65 16.80 4.47
CA GLN A 330 24.52 15.38 4.06
C GLN A 330 25.78 14.52 4.30
N GLY A 331 26.47 14.72 5.43
CA GLY A 331 27.59 13.87 5.80
C GLY A 331 27.86 13.89 7.29
N ASN A 332 28.37 12.76 7.81
CA ASN A 332 28.80 12.57 9.20
C ASN A 332 29.40 13.86 9.78
N SER A 333 29.05 14.14 11.03
CA SER A 333 29.20 15.35 11.86
C SER A 333 30.59 16.03 11.97
N ASP A 334 31.46 15.87 10.98
CA ASP A 334 32.87 16.30 10.99
C ASP A 334 33.31 17.02 9.68
N TYR A 335 32.41 17.69 8.97
CA TYR A 335 32.75 18.49 7.76
C TYR A 335 33.33 19.89 8.07
N SER A 336 34.27 19.96 9.03
CA SER A 336 35.14 21.12 9.19
C SER A 336 36.23 21.22 8.11
N TYR A 337 36.35 20.22 7.23
CA TYR A 337 37.39 20.14 6.21
C TYR A 337 36.84 19.63 4.88
N GLN A 338 36.27 20.51 4.05
CA GLN A 338 36.48 20.49 2.59
C GLN A 338 35.71 21.56 1.80
N CYS A 339 35.01 22.49 2.46
CA CYS A 339 34.51 23.64 1.74
C CYS A 339 35.64 24.66 1.54
N SER A 340 36.23 24.69 0.36
CA SER A 340 37.03 25.81 -0.09
C SER A 340 36.17 27.08 -0.03
N LEU A 341 36.39 27.90 1.01
CA LEU A 341 35.76 29.21 1.19
C LEU A 341 35.85 30.01 -0.11
N ILE A 342 34.71 30.37 -0.68
CA ILE A 342 34.66 31.31 -1.80
C ILE A 342 34.40 32.73 -1.24
N TRP A 343 35.51 33.38 -0.84
CA TRP A 343 35.83 34.81 -0.64
C TRP A 343 34.96 35.78 0.22
N GLU A 344 35.50 36.11 1.40
CA GLU A 344 36.12 37.36 1.93
C GLU A 344 35.73 38.83 1.62
N GLU A 345 34.76 39.21 0.77
CA GLU A 345 34.45 40.66 0.60
C GLU A 345 33.31 41.21 1.49
N THR A 346 32.42 40.35 2.00
CA THR A 346 31.28 40.77 2.84
C THR A 346 31.22 40.08 4.21
N GLY A 347 32.16 39.18 4.50
CA GLY A 347 32.16 38.37 5.73
C GLY A 347 31.16 37.20 5.75
N GLN A 348 30.44 36.95 4.65
CA GLN A 348 29.52 35.83 4.51
C GLN A 348 30.17 34.62 3.84
N LYS A 349 29.62 33.44 4.10
CA LYS A 349 30.14 32.17 3.59
C LYS A 349 29.10 31.52 2.67
N TYR A 350 29.53 31.17 1.45
CA TYR A 350 28.73 30.40 0.50
C TYR A 350 29.42 29.07 0.21
N PHE A 351 28.64 28.01 -0.03
CA PHE A 351 29.14 26.70 -0.45
C PHE A 351 28.65 26.34 -1.85
N PRO A 352 29.45 25.64 -2.66
CA PRO A 352 28.95 25.03 -3.88
C PRO A 352 27.74 24.15 -3.58
N ALA A 353 26.67 24.28 -4.36
CA ALA A 353 25.55 23.35 -4.33
C ALA A 353 26.04 21.95 -4.71
N VAL A 354 25.50 20.93 -4.05
CA VAL A 354 25.81 19.52 -4.32
C VAL A 354 24.85 19.03 -5.41
N SER A 355 25.14 19.40 -6.66
CA SER A 355 24.45 18.84 -7.83
C SER A 355 25.37 18.81 -9.05
N ASP A 356 25.44 17.65 -9.70
CA ASP A 356 26.15 17.48 -10.97
C ASP A 356 25.34 18.02 -12.16
N THR A 357 24.03 18.21 -11.97
CA THR A 357 23.07 18.59 -13.01
C THR A 357 22.79 20.10 -13.00
N TYR A 358 22.54 20.69 -11.83
CA TYR A 358 22.11 22.09 -11.70
C TYR A 358 23.26 22.97 -11.23
N LYS A 359 23.94 23.64 -12.17
CA LYS A 359 25.19 24.35 -11.91
C LYS A 359 25.06 25.87 -11.92
N THR A 360 23.96 26.40 -12.41
CA THR A 360 23.75 27.85 -12.54
C THR A 360 22.43 28.26 -11.89
N ILE A 361 22.26 29.57 -11.69
CA ILE A 361 20.97 30.12 -11.23
C ILE A 361 19.85 29.82 -12.24
N ALA A 362 20.17 29.81 -13.54
CA ALA A 362 19.22 29.48 -14.59
C ALA A 362 18.79 28.01 -14.55
N ASP A 363 19.70 27.10 -14.21
CA ASP A 363 19.37 25.67 -14.03
C ASP A 363 18.43 25.49 -12.84
N LEU A 364 18.71 26.14 -11.71
CA LEU A 364 17.85 26.11 -10.53
C LEU A 364 16.46 26.68 -10.84
N GLU A 365 16.38 27.83 -11.51
CA GLU A 365 15.10 28.42 -11.89
C GLU A 365 14.30 27.47 -12.80
N LYS A 366 14.98 26.79 -13.73
CA LYS A 366 14.34 25.80 -14.60
C LYS A 366 13.77 24.62 -13.80
N LEU A 367 14.52 24.10 -12.82
CA LEU A 367 14.07 23.04 -11.93
C LEU A 367 12.83 23.49 -11.13
N LEU A 368 12.91 24.65 -10.46
CA LEU A 368 11.79 25.21 -9.70
C LEU A 368 10.53 25.38 -10.56
N ARG A 369 10.70 25.84 -11.81
CA ARG A 369 9.60 26.04 -12.77
C ARG A 369 9.07 24.74 -13.38
N SER A 370 9.83 23.65 -13.37
CA SER A 370 9.31 22.33 -13.74
C SER A 370 8.62 21.62 -12.58
N THR A 371 8.90 22.02 -11.34
CA THR A 371 8.37 21.36 -10.15
C THR A 371 7.14 22.04 -9.57
N TYR A 372 7.10 23.38 -9.46
CA TYR A 372 6.06 24.07 -8.70
C TYR A 372 5.06 24.87 -9.53
N SER A 373 3.81 24.88 -9.07
CA SER A 373 2.70 25.62 -9.70
C SER A 373 2.69 27.11 -9.35
N SER A 374 3.28 27.48 -8.20
CA SER A 374 3.18 28.83 -7.63
C SER A 374 4.38 29.70 -7.98
N GLU A 375 4.14 30.81 -8.69
CA GLU A 375 5.18 31.83 -8.93
C GLU A 375 5.67 32.45 -7.61
N GLU A 376 4.79 32.61 -6.61
CA GLU A 376 5.19 33.11 -5.30
C GLU A 376 6.21 32.19 -4.64
N ARG A 377 6.03 30.86 -4.74
CA ARG A 377 6.97 29.86 -4.24
C ARG A 377 8.29 29.87 -5.00
N ILE A 378 8.23 29.94 -6.33
CA ILE A 378 9.43 30.03 -7.16
C ILE A 378 10.21 31.29 -6.79
N GLN A 379 9.53 32.43 -6.62
CA GLN A 379 10.17 33.68 -6.20
C GLN A 379 10.65 33.64 -4.75
N TYR A 380 9.98 32.93 -3.84
CA TYR A 380 10.50 32.67 -2.49
C TYR A 380 11.89 32.03 -2.58
N PHE A 381 12.04 30.95 -3.33
CA PHE A 381 13.34 30.30 -3.52
C PHE A 381 14.38 31.19 -4.22
N MET A 382 13.96 31.99 -5.21
CA MET A 382 14.88 32.82 -6.00
C MET A 382 15.27 34.15 -5.34
N GLN A 383 14.41 34.73 -4.50
CA GLN A 383 14.54 36.10 -3.98
C GLN A 383 14.78 36.20 -2.48
N ASN A 384 14.76 35.09 -1.73
CA ASN A 384 14.74 35.20 -0.27
C ASN A 384 16.01 35.82 0.34
N TYR A 385 15.84 37.07 0.74
CA TYR A 385 16.66 37.86 1.67
C TYR A 385 16.21 37.68 3.14
N ILE A 386 15.45 36.62 3.47
CA ILE A 386 14.66 36.51 4.72
C ILE A 386 15.47 36.79 5.98
N TYR A 387 16.78 36.52 5.96
CA TYR A 387 17.67 36.71 7.10
C TYR A 387 18.93 37.54 6.78
N SER A 388 19.08 38.06 5.55
CA SER A 388 20.23 38.89 5.13
C SER A 388 19.91 39.74 3.90
N GLU A 389 20.54 40.91 3.76
CA GLU A 389 20.48 41.75 2.55
C GLU A 389 21.12 41.09 1.30
N ASP A 390 21.69 39.89 1.47
CA ASP A 390 22.34 39.10 0.43
C ASP A 390 21.49 37.91 -0.02
N PRO A 391 21.59 37.52 -1.32
CA PRO A 391 20.73 36.49 -1.89
C PRO A 391 21.03 35.10 -1.32
N TYR A 392 20.02 34.24 -1.30
CA TYR A 392 20.17 32.85 -0.86
C TYR A 392 21.10 32.05 -1.79
N PHE A 393 20.97 32.25 -3.10
CA PHE A 393 21.81 31.65 -4.13
C PHE A 393 22.66 32.68 -4.85
N LYS A 394 23.85 32.27 -5.25
CA LYS A 394 24.73 33.05 -6.11
C LYS A 394 25.50 32.14 -7.03
N GLU A 395 25.78 32.61 -8.24
CA GLU A 395 26.72 31.95 -9.13
C GLU A 395 28.12 32.53 -8.91
N VAL A 396 29.10 31.65 -8.65
CA VAL A 396 30.51 32.03 -8.56
C VAL A 396 31.32 31.17 -9.52
N ALA A 397 32.00 31.80 -10.47
CA ALA A 397 32.81 31.12 -11.48
C ALA A 397 32.05 30.01 -12.25
N GLY A 398 30.76 30.22 -12.53
CA GLY A 398 29.91 29.26 -13.24
C GLY A 398 29.37 28.11 -12.37
N GLN A 399 29.50 28.22 -11.04
CA GLN A 399 29.00 27.24 -10.07
C GLN A 399 27.94 27.88 -9.17
N LEU A 400 26.81 27.21 -9.03
CA LEU A 400 25.73 27.54 -8.11
C LEU A 400 26.24 27.36 -6.68
N CYS A 401 26.05 28.39 -5.86
CA CYS A 401 26.46 28.42 -4.48
C CYS A 401 25.33 28.87 -3.57
N VAL A 402 25.29 28.35 -2.34
CA VAL A 402 24.22 28.55 -1.34
C VAL A 402 24.77 29.29 -0.13
N ASN A 403 24.02 30.26 0.39
CA ASN A 403 24.38 31.07 1.55
C ASN A 403 24.30 30.26 2.85
N MET A 404 25.41 30.13 3.58
CA MET A 404 25.50 29.35 4.83
C MET A 404 24.73 29.94 6.02
N ASN A 405 24.44 31.24 6.01
CA ASN A 405 23.74 31.86 7.15
C ASN A 405 22.26 31.43 7.18
N VAL A 406 21.73 31.04 6.00
CA VAL A 406 20.32 30.76 5.78
C VAL A 406 20.07 29.31 5.35
N GLY A 407 20.94 28.73 4.51
CA GLY A 407 20.85 27.34 4.07
C GLY A 407 21.62 26.34 4.94
N GLY A 408 21.31 25.06 4.78
CA GLY A 408 21.97 23.96 5.50
C GLY A 408 21.62 23.86 6.98
N LYS A 409 20.35 24.09 7.35
CA LYS A 409 19.82 23.86 8.70
C LYS A 409 18.67 22.85 8.75
N GLY A 410 18.19 22.37 7.60
CA GLY A 410 17.13 21.37 7.54
C GLY A 410 17.68 19.97 7.82
N MET A 411 16.92 19.16 8.56
CA MET A 411 17.23 17.73 8.66
C MET A 411 16.96 17.08 7.29
N PRO A 412 17.77 16.08 6.87
CA PRO A 412 17.49 15.37 5.64
C PRO A 412 16.11 14.74 5.72
N ILE A 413 15.25 14.90 4.72
CA ILE A 413 13.95 14.22 4.68
C ILE A 413 14.06 13.02 3.75
N ILE A 414 13.56 11.87 4.18
CA ILE A 414 13.51 10.65 3.38
C ILE A 414 12.04 10.25 3.22
N VAL A 415 11.53 10.40 2.00
CA VAL A 415 10.18 9.97 1.62
C VAL A 415 10.20 8.47 1.35
N ASP A 416 9.21 7.75 1.90
CA ASP A 416 8.94 6.37 1.52
C ASP A 416 8.18 6.37 0.20
N PHE A 417 8.90 6.27 -0.92
CA PHE A 417 8.29 6.33 -2.25
C PHE A 417 7.30 5.18 -2.53
N ASN A 418 7.38 4.07 -1.79
CA ASN A 418 6.41 2.98 -1.92
C ASN A 418 5.06 3.33 -1.27
N SER A 419 5.05 4.26 -0.32
CA SER A 419 3.85 4.77 0.35
C SER A 419 3.15 5.90 -0.39
N VAL A 420 3.68 6.36 -1.54
CA VAL A 420 3.07 7.47 -2.29
C VAL A 420 1.73 7.03 -2.85
N GLN A 421 0.68 7.74 -2.51
CA GLN A 421 -0.67 7.51 -3.01
C GLN A 421 -1.22 8.79 -3.61
N VAL A 422 -2.03 8.64 -4.66
CA VAL A 422 -2.61 9.78 -5.38
C VAL A 422 -4.10 9.61 -5.53
N LYS A 423 -4.82 10.67 -5.18
CA LYS A 423 -6.27 10.75 -5.37
C LYS A 423 -6.62 11.95 -6.21
N GLN A 424 -7.04 11.72 -7.45
CA GLN A 424 -7.56 12.81 -8.29
C GLN A 424 -8.88 13.36 -7.72
N ILE A 425 -8.92 14.68 -7.56
CA ILE A 425 -10.09 15.42 -7.04
C ILE A 425 -10.87 16.07 -8.20
N SER A 426 -10.18 16.42 -9.27
CA SER A 426 -10.75 17.01 -10.49
C SER A 426 -9.84 16.78 -11.70
N PRO A 427 -10.27 17.07 -12.94
CA PRO A 427 -9.43 16.99 -14.13
C PRO A 427 -8.09 17.74 -14.05
N THR A 428 -7.99 18.74 -13.16
CA THR A 428 -6.80 19.58 -13.03
C THR A 428 -6.19 19.57 -11.62
N GLN A 429 -6.64 18.71 -10.70
CA GLN A 429 -6.14 18.68 -9.33
C GLN A 429 -6.14 17.27 -8.74
N ALA A 430 -5.08 16.92 -8.02
CA ALA A 430 -4.97 15.67 -7.28
C ALA A 430 -4.29 15.89 -5.91
N ASP A 431 -4.76 15.15 -4.91
CA ASP A 431 -4.09 15.04 -3.61
C ASP A 431 -3.00 13.98 -3.68
N ILE A 432 -1.88 14.24 -3.02
CA ILE A 432 -0.76 13.31 -2.88
C ILE A 432 -0.55 13.07 -1.39
N THR A 433 -0.49 11.80 -0.99
CA THR A 433 -0.19 11.40 0.38
C THR A 433 1.00 10.45 0.41
N PHE A 434 1.83 10.54 1.44
CA PHE A 434 3.01 9.69 1.59
C PHE A 434 3.50 9.67 3.04
N ASP A 435 4.34 8.68 3.34
CA ASP A 435 5.02 8.49 4.61
C ASP A 435 6.51 8.86 4.51
N PHE A 436 7.16 9.02 5.67
CA PHE A 436 8.59 9.23 5.80
C PHE A 436 9.27 7.96 6.35
N ASP A 437 10.47 7.64 5.89
CA ASP A 437 11.19 6.41 6.29
C ASP A 437 11.99 6.57 7.60
N GLU A 438 12.61 7.72 7.87
CA GLU A 438 13.62 7.82 8.94
C GLU A 438 13.56 9.10 9.80
N PHE A 439 12.42 9.52 10.36
CA PHE A 439 12.44 10.56 11.42
C PHE A 439 11.35 10.37 12.47
N ASN A 440 11.64 10.80 13.71
CA ASN A 440 10.70 10.92 14.84
C ASN A 440 9.70 12.08 14.66
N TYR A 441 9.34 12.41 13.43
CA TYR A 441 8.03 13.01 13.21
C TYR A 441 7.07 11.90 13.63
N GLN A 442 6.24 12.15 14.65
CA GLN A 442 5.15 11.22 14.96
C GLN A 442 4.47 10.92 13.63
N THR A 443 4.48 9.65 13.23
CA THR A 443 4.14 9.12 11.90
C THR A 443 2.78 9.62 11.43
N LYS A 444 2.74 10.84 10.94
CA LYS A 444 1.56 11.48 10.43
C LYS A 444 1.70 11.50 8.92
N LEU A 445 0.67 10.95 8.28
CA LEU A 445 0.50 10.99 6.84
C LEU A 445 0.77 12.41 6.31
N ALA A 446 1.83 12.55 5.52
CA ALA A 446 2.14 13.79 4.84
C ALA A 446 1.12 13.99 3.72
N LYS A 447 0.63 15.22 3.54
CA LYS A 447 -0.35 15.56 2.51
C LYS A 447 0.09 16.81 1.75
N THR A 448 0.14 16.70 0.43
CA THR A 448 0.30 17.82 -0.51
C THR A 448 -0.68 17.65 -1.67
N SER A 449 -0.61 18.51 -2.66
CA SER A 449 -1.42 18.43 -3.87
C SER A 449 -0.59 18.79 -5.11
N MET A 450 -1.09 18.39 -6.27
CA MET A 450 -0.59 18.84 -7.55
C MET A 450 -1.71 19.38 -8.43
N THR A 451 -1.33 20.32 -9.30
CA THR A 451 -2.24 21.03 -10.20
C THR A 451 -1.76 20.94 -11.65
N LEU A 452 -2.69 20.70 -12.58
CA LEU A 452 -2.45 20.68 -14.01
C LEU A 452 -2.56 22.10 -14.59
N ILE A 453 -1.47 22.62 -15.15
CA ILE A 453 -1.41 23.92 -15.83
C ILE A 453 -0.87 23.70 -17.24
N ASP A 454 -1.64 24.13 -18.24
CA ASP A 454 -1.28 24.02 -19.67
C ASP A 454 -0.79 22.62 -20.10
N GLY A 455 -1.39 21.57 -19.53
CA GLY A 455 -1.09 20.17 -19.84
C GLY A 455 0.10 19.58 -19.08
N THR A 456 0.68 20.30 -18.13
CA THR A 456 1.78 19.83 -17.27
C THR A 456 1.36 19.87 -15.79
N TRP A 457 1.66 18.82 -15.05
CA TRP A 457 1.38 18.76 -13.61
C TRP A 457 2.52 19.39 -12.82
N TYR A 458 2.17 20.07 -11.74
CA TYR A 458 3.09 20.76 -10.85
C TYR A 458 2.68 20.57 -9.40
N LEU A 459 3.66 20.48 -8.51
CA LEU A 459 3.48 20.39 -7.07
C LEU A 459 3.04 21.75 -6.48
N ASP A 460 2.04 21.74 -5.61
CA ASP A 460 1.54 22.97 -4.98
C ASP A 460 2.35 23.35 -3.73
N GLN A 461 2.83 22.37 -2.97
CA GLN A 461 3.66 22.53 -1.78
C GLN A 461 4.76 21.47 -1.71
N GLY A 462 5.96 21.87 -1.30
CA GLY A 462 7.11 20.97 -1.19
C GLY A 462 7.08 20.08 0.06
N VAL A 463 7.86 19.01 0.03
CA VAL A 463 7.92 17.98 1.08
C VAL A 463 8.27 18.57 2.44
N TYR A 464 9.19 19.52 2.48
CA TYR A 464 9.67 20.13 3.73
C TYR A 464 8.57 20.93 4.47
N GLU A 465 7.71 21.63 3.73
CA GLU A 465 6.61 22.42 4.32
C GLU A 465 5.54 21.53 4.94
N VAL A 466 5.28 20.40 4.29
CA VAL A 466 4.34 19.40 4.79
C VAL A 466 4.91 18.72 6.03
N ALA A 467 6.21 18.45 6.06
CA ALA A 467 6.89 17.87 7.24
C ALA A 467 6.89 18.82 8.46
N GLU A 468 6.95 20.15 8.25
CA GLU A 468 6.88 21.13 9.36
C GLU A 468 5.46 21.31 9.92
N THR A 469 4.42 20.94 9.16
CA THR A 469 3.01 21.16 9.53
C THR A 469 2.30 19.88 10.00
N ALA A 470 2.85 18.70 9.69
CA ALA A 470 2.46 17.41 10.26
C ALA A 470 2.89 17.30 11.73
#